data_AF-A0A928ZLT6-F1
#
_entry.id   AF-A0A928ZLT6-F1
#
_cell.length_a   1.000
_cell.length_b   1.000
_cell.length_c   1.000
_cell.angle_alpha   90.00
_cell.angle_beta   90.00
_cell.angle_gamma   90.00
#
_symmetry.space_group_name_H-M   'P 1'
#
loop_
_entity.id
_entity.type
_entity.pdbx_description
1 polymer ?
#
loop_
_entity_poly.entity_id
_entity_poly.type
_entity_poly.pdbx_seq_one_letter_code
_entity_poly.pdbx_strand_id
1 'polypeptide(L)' 'MSPIKIDEVICIKGNILIVFYTPGKCWQFRIISRTGGIFGEQKLYYSAAAALRTGMEWLRDEL' A
#
# COMPACT_ATOMS: atom_id res chain seq x y z
N MET A 1 20.91 -3.14 6.44
CA MET A 1 19.56 -2.84 5.92
C MET A 1 18.79 -4.15 5.89
N SER A 2 17.70 -4.30 6.62
CA SER A 2 16.88 -5.51 6.48
C SER A 2 16.03 -5.40 5.21
N PRO A 3 15.80 -6.51 4.49
CA PRO A 3 15.03 -6.50 3.26
C PRO A 3 13.59 -6.03 3.54
N ILE A 4 13.06 -5.19 2.64
CA ILE A 4 11.63 -4.87 2.62
C ILE A 4 10.89 -6.14 2.20
N LYS A 5 9.88 -6.56 2.98
CA LYS A 5 9.02 -7.67 2.60
C LYS A 5 7.81 -7.11 1.86
N ILE A 6 7.62 -7.52 0.60
CA ILE A 6 6.37 -7.26 -0.12
C ILE A 6 5.41 -8.42 0.19
N ASP A 7 4.18 -8.08 0.53
CA ASP A 7 3.14 -9.06 0.84
C ASP A 7 2.14 -9.18 -0.31
N GLU A 8 1.66 -8.04 -0.82
CA GLU A 8 0.76 -8.01 -1.97
C GLU A 8 1.09 -6.89 -2.96
N VAL A 9 0.82 -7.16 -4.23
CA VAL A 9 0.83 -6.18 -5.34
C VAL A 9 -0.44 -6.38 -6.16
N ILE A 10 -1.25 -5.34 -6.25
CA ILE A 10 -2.57 -5.39 -6.88
C ILE A 10 -2.67 -4.30 -7.94
N CYS A 11 -3.05 -4.69 -9.15
CA CYS A 11 -3.29 -3.77 -10.26
C CYS A 11 -4.80 -3.64 -10.51
N ILE A 12 -5.36 -2.45 -10.30
CA ILE A 12 -6.79 -2.16 -10.51
C ILE A 12 -6.93 -0.86 -11.30
N LYS A 13 -7.59 -0.93 -12.46
CA LYS A 13 -7.93 0.23 -13.31
C LYS A 13 -6.74 1.15 -13.64
N GLY A 14 -5.53 0.59 -13.72
CA GLY A 14 -4.30 1.34 -14.00
C GLY A 14 -3.59 1.92 -12.78
N ASN A 15 -4.15 1.74 -11.58
CA ASN A 15 -3.48 2.02 -10.31
C ASN A 15 -2.84 0.74 -9.77
N ILE A 16 -1.72 0.88 -9.05
CA ILE A 16 -0.97 -0.21 -8.42
C ILE A 16 -0.98 0.01 -6.92
N LEU A 17 -1.59 -0.90 -6.16
CA LEU A 17 -1.49 -0.94 -4.70
C LEU A 17 -0.41 -1.94 -4.30
N ILE A 18 0.53 -1.51 -3.46
CA ILE A 18 1.61 -2.33 -2.92
C ILE A 18 1.48 -2.34 -1.41
N VAL A 19 1.42 -3.53 -0.81
CA VAL A 19 1.44 -3.72 0.65
C VAL A 19 2.79 -4.31 1.02
N PHE A 20 3.49 -3.64 1.94
CA PHE A 20 4.86 -3.99 2.31
C PHE A 20 5.13 -3.76 3.79
N TYR A 21 6.07 -4.53 4.32
CA TYR A 21 6.55 -4.42 5.68
C TYR A 21 7.94 -3.77 5.69
N THR A 22 8.10 -2.76 6.54
CA THR A 22 9.40 -2.18 6.84
C THR A 22 9.78 -2.41 8.31
N PRO A 23 11.03 -2.83 8.59
CA PRO A 23 11.54 -2.82 9.95
C PRO A 23 11.47 -1.40 10.51
N GLY A 24 10.73 -1.22 11.61
CA GLY A 24 10.59 0.06 12.31
C GLY A 24 9.34 0.89 11.98
N LYS A 25 8.63 0.60 10.88
CA LYS A 25 7.32 1.26 10.58
C LYS A 25 6.18 0.27 10.32
N CYS A 26 6.39 -1.01 10.62
CA CYS A 26 5.39 -2.08 10.51
C CYS A 26 4.83 -2.23 9.08
N TRP A 27 3.58 -2.68 8.96
CA TRP A 27 2.91 -2.81 7.68
C TRP A 27 2.51 -1.44 7.14
N GLN A 28 2.69 -1.26 5.84
CA GLN A 28 2.43 -0.03 5.11
C GLN A 28 1.84 -0.37 3.74
N PHE A 29 1.25 0.63 3.09
CA PHE A 29 0.85 0.53 1.71
C PHE A 29 1.28 1.76 0.89
N ARG A 30 1.39 1.58 -0.42
CA ARG A 30 1.55 2.65 -1.41
C ARG A 30 0.65 2.39 -2.60
N ILE A 31 0.07 3.45 -3.12
CA ILE A 31 -0.68 3.45 -4.37
C ILE A 31 0.14 4.23 -5.40
N ILE A 32 0.37 3.64 -6.56
CA ILE A 32 0.94 4.32 -7.72
C ILE A 32 -0.20 4.51 -8.70
N SER A 33 -0.58 5.75 -8.98
CA SER A 33 -1.62 6.04 -9.95
C SER A 33 -1.14 5.80 -11.37
N ARG A 34 -2.09 5.72 -12.30
CA ARG A 34 -1.80 5.62 -13.74
C ARG A 34 -0.92 6.77 -14.27
N THR A 35 -1.02 7.95 -13.66
CA THR A 35 -0.22 9.13 -14.02
C THR A 35 1.17 9.14 -13.38
N GLY A 36 1.51 8.12 -12.58
CA GLY A 36 2.77 8.01 -11.86
C GLY A 36 2.78 8.73 -10.51
N GLY A 37 1.63 9.23 -10.05
CA GLY A 37 1.49 9.81 -8.72
C GLY A 37 1.66 8.73 -7.65
N ILE A 38 2.37 9.03 -6.57
CA ILE A 38 2.56 8.09 -5.46
C ILE A 38 1.80 8.61 -4.25
N PHE A 39 0.85 7.80 -3.79
CA PHE A 39 0.00 8.06 -2.64
C PHE A 39 0.24 6.98 -1.59
N GLY A 40 -0.01 7.32 -0.35
CA GLY A 40 0.11 6.39 0.75
C GLY A 40 0.23 7.14 2.05
N GLU A 41 -0.32 6.56 3.11
CA GLU A 41 -0.22 7.13 4.44
C GLU A 41 0.91 6.43 5.20
N GLN A 42 1.73 7.20 5.89
CA GLN A 42 2.73 6.67 6.80
C GLN A 42 2.09 6.36 8.17
N LYS A 43 1.02 5.56 8.18
CA LYS A 43 0.39 5.02 9.40
C LYS A 43 0.96 3.65 9.76
N LEU A 44 0.99 3.36 11.06
CA LEU A 44 1.38 2.06 11.59
C LEU A 44 0.20 1.09 11.46
N TYR A 45 0.26 0.17 10.50
CA TYR A 45 -0.67 -0.95 10.43
C TYR A 45 -0.08 -2.16 11.17
N TYR A 46 -0.85 -2.74 12.08
CA TYR A 46 -0.42 -3.91 12.85
C TYR A 46 -0.47 -5.22 12.03
N SER A 47 -1.19 -5.25 10.91
CA SER A 47 -1.28 -6.41 10.01
C SER A 47 -1.27 -6.00 8.54
N ALA A 48 -0.79 -6.90 7.67
CA ALA A 48 -0.83 -6.72 6.22
C ALA A 48 -2.27 -6.52 5.72
N ALA A 49 -3.21 -7.31 6.24
CA ALA A 49 -4.63 -7.21 5.91
C ALA A 49 -5.23 -5.83 6.25
N ALA A 50 -4.80 -5.20 7.34
CA ALA A 50 -5.26 -3.85 7.69
C ALA A 50 -4.72 -2.80 6.69
N ALA A 51 -3.44 -2.90 6.31
CA ALA A 51 -2.84 -2.02 5.30
C ALA A 51 -3.51 -2.22 3.93
N LEU A 52 -3.77 -3.46 3.54
CA LEU A 52 -4.47 -3.81 2.31
C LEU A 52 -5.88 -3.22 2.27
N ARG A 53 -6.66 -3.43 3.33
CA ARG A 53 -8.05 -2.95 3.40
C ARG A 53 -8.11 -1.43 3.27
N THR A 54 -7.27 -0.69 3.99
CA THR A 54 -7.23 0.77 3.86
C THR A 54 -6.78 1.22 2.47
N GLY A 55 -5.78 0.57 1.88
CA GLY A 55 -5.36 0.88 0.51
C GLY A 55 -6.47 0.63 -0.52
N MET A 56 -7.28 -0.42 -0.35
CA MET A 56 -8.43 -0.71 -1.20
C MET A 56 -9.57 0.28 -1.02
N GLU A 57 -9.83 0.73 0.21
CA GLU A 57 -10.82 1.79 0.50
C GLU A 57 -10.42 3.10 -0.19
N TRP A 58 -9.14 3.49 -0.14
CA TRP A 58 -8.63 4.66 -0.86
C TRP A 58 -8.79 4.56 -2.37
N LEU A 59 -8.49 3.40 -2.96
CA LEU A 59 -8.68 3.17 -4.39
C LEU A 59 -10.16 3.26 -4.81
N ARG A 60 -11.10 2.99 -3.90
CA ARG A 60 -12.53 3.14 -4.16
C ARG A 60 -12.96 4.61 -4.12
N ASP A 61 -12.40 5.41 -3.23
CA ASP A 61 -12.74 6.83 -3.08
C ASP A 61 -12.18 7.71 -4.22
N GLU A 62 -11.14 7.26 -4.93
CA GLU A 62 -10.61 7.92 -6.14
C GLU A 62 -11.38 7.60 -7.44
N LEU A 63 -12.37 6.70 -7.40
CA LEU A 63 -13.18 6.26 -8.56
C LEU A 63 -14.54 6.95 -8.63
#